data_AF-A0A7C6CEW9-F1
#
_entry.id   AF-A0A7C6CEW9-F1
#
_cell.length_a   1.000
_cell.length_b   1.000
_cell.length_c   1.000
_cell.angle_alpha   90.00
_cell.angle_beta   90.00
_cell.angle_gamma   90.00
#
_symmetry.space_group_name_H-M   'P 1'
#
loop_
_entity.id
_entity.type
_entity.pdbx_description
1 polymer ?
#
loop_
_entity_poly.entity_id
_entity_poly.type
_entity_poly.pdbx_seq_one_letter_code
_entity_poly.pdbx_strand_id
1 'polypeptide(L)'
;VPLVQKRAIELARRRAKPAIVATQVMDSMIKNPRPTRAEASDCANAILDGADAVMLSGETSIGAYPIEAVRTMARIIENVEENGGERIAPLGAFNVARSSVLTQAAAQIGERLDVKFIVNFTQSGSTARQMSRLRSPIPLLAFTPLETTRNQLALTWGVQTYRVPEVKHTDDMVWQVDQVLRLSQLAEEGDVLVIVAGMPPGTPGSTNSLRIHTIGDDVDYSIGGGSQAQPSI
;
A
#
# COMPACT_ATOMS: atom_id res chain seq x y z
N VAL A 1 -23.49 12.84 -12.33
CA VAL A 1 -22.26 12.02 -12.43
C VAL A 1 -21.36 12.16 -11.19
N PRO A 2 -20.96 13.37 -10.72
CA PRO A 2 -19.98 13.49 -9.62
C PRO A 2 -20.35 12.78 -8.31
N LEU A 3 -21.62 12.87 -7.88
CA LEU A 3 -22.09 12.17 -6.68
C LEU A 3 -22.04 10.63 -6.80
N VAL A 4 -22.21 10.10 -8.01
CA VAL A 4 -22.16 8.66 -8.26
C VAL A 4 -20.72 8.15 -8.19
N GLN A 5 -19.75 8.91 -8.71
CA GLN A 5 -18.32 8.61 -8.57
C GLN A 5 -17.93 8.52 -7.09
N LYS A 6 -18.22 9.57 -6.31
CA LYS A 6 -17.94 9.61 -4.87
C LYS A 6 -18.50 8.39 -4.15
N ARG A 7 -19.78 8.09 -4.40
CA ARG A 7 -20.45 6.92 -3.82
C ARG A 7 -19.83 5.60 -4.26
N ALA A 8 -19.43 5.45 -5.52
CA ALA A 8 -18.82 4.24 -6.05
C ALA A 8 -17.45 3.97 -5.40
N ILE A 9 -16.60 5.00 -5.31
CA ILE A 9 -15.30 4.94 -4.66
C ILE A 9 -15.47 4.58 -3.18
N GLU A 10 -16.37 5.26 -2.48
CA GLU A 10 -16.66 4.98 -1.07
C GLU A 10 -17.08 3.52 -0.85
N LEU A 11 -18.00 3.00 -1.66
CA LEU A 11 -18.47 1.61 -1.57
C LEU A 11 -17.36 0.59 -1.85
N ALA A 12 -16.44 0.91 -2.77
CA ALA A 12 -15.29 0.08 -3.08
C ALA A 12 -14.29 0.05 -1.91
N ARG A 13 -13.90 1.23 -1.39
CA ARG A 13 -13.02 1.38 -0.23
C ARG A 13 -13.57 0.67 1.01
N ARG A 14 -14.86 0.85 1.33
CA ARG A 14 -15.52 0.15 2.45
C ARG A 14 -15.41 -1.38 2.34
N ARG A 15 -15.38 -1.91 1.11
CA ARG A 15 -15.23 -3.34 0.82
C ARG A 15 -13.78 -3.78 0.57
N ALA A 16 -12.79 -2.91 0.76
CA ALA A 16 -11.38 -3.16 0.46
C ALA A 16 -11.16 -3.64 -0.98
N LYS A 17 -11.89 -3.07 -1.94
CA LYS A 17 -11.76 -3.33 -3.37
C LYS A 17 -11.17 -2.09 -4.06
N PRO A 18 -10.17 -2.24 -4.95
CA PRO A 18 -9.62 -1.11 -5.68
C PRO A 18 -10.67 -0.43 -6.55
N ALA A 19 -10.67 0.91 -6.56
CA ALA A 19 -11.48 1.73 -7.46
C ALA A 19 -10.61 2.48 -8.45
N ILE A 20 -10.92 2.35 -9.75
CA ILE A 20 -10.28 3.10 -10.83
C ILE A 20 -11.24 4.20 -11.28
N VAL A 21 -10.78 5.46 -11.27
CA VAL A 21 -11.47 6.55 -11.98
C VAL A 21 -10.92 6.62 -13.39
N ALA A 22 -11.83 6.52 -14.37
CA ALA A 22 -11.49 6.31 -15.75
C ALA A 22 -12.19 7.28 -16.68
N THR A 23 -11.57 7.49 -17.84
CA THR A 23 -12.03 8.33 -18.96
C THR A 23 -12.02 9.83 -18.67
N GLN A 24 -11.65 10.62 -19.68
CA GLN A 24 -11.72 12.08 -19.68
C GLN A 24 -10.99 12.76 -18.50
N VAL A 25 -9.97 12.11 -17.93
CA VAL A 25 -9.20 12.68 -16.82
C VAL A 25 -8.31 13.81 -17.32
N MET A 26 -7.66 13.65 -18.47
CA MET A 26 -6.83 14.68 -19.12
C MET A 26 -6.94 14.65 -20.65
N ASP A 27 -8.16 14.55 -21.18
CA ASP A 27 -8.45 14.34 -22.60
C ASP A 27 -7.76 15.35 -23.54
N SER A 28 -7.66 16.61 -23.12
CA SER A 28 -6.98 17.65 -23.88
C SER A 28 -5.52 17.34 -24.16
N MET A 29 -4.88 16.48 -23.35
CA MET A 29 -3.50 16.06 -23.53
C MET A 29 -3.28 15.11 -24.71
N ILE A 30 -4.34 14.61 -25.35
CA ILE A 30 -4.23 13.93 -26.65
C ILE A 30 -3.57 14.85 -27.69
N LYS A 31 -3.89 16.16 -27.64
CA LYS A 31 -3.43 17.15 -28.62
C LYS A 31 -2.53 18.22 -28.02
N ASN A 32 -2.45 18.34 -26.71
CA ASN A 32 -1.72 19.40 -26.02
C ASN A 32 -0.70 18.83 -25.02
N PRO A 33 0.45 19.50 -24.79
CA PRO A 33 1.45 19.03 -23.84
C PRO A 33 1.07 19.27 -22.37
N ARG A 34 -0.04 19.95 -22.09
CA ARG A 34 -0.53 20.27 -20.74
C ARG A 34 -2.06 20.15 -20.67
N PRO A 35 -2.60 19.71 -19.53
CA PRO A 35 -4.04 19.66 -19.33
C PRO A 35 -4.60 21.05 -19.07
N THR A 36 -5.91 21.17 -19.19
CA THR A 36 -6.65 22.34 -18.72
C THR A 36 -6.70 22.38 -17.19
N ARG A 37 -7.00 23.56 -16.62
CA ARG A 37 -7.22 23.71 -15.17
C ARG A 37 -8.37 22.81 -14.68
N ALA A 38 -9.41 22.63 -15.49
CA ALA A 38 -10.57 21.82 -15.14
C ALA A 38 -10.17 20.33 -15.01
N GLU A 39 -9.42 19.80 -15.97
CA GLU A 39 -8.93 18.41 -15.95
C GLU A 39 -7.98 18.15 -14.77
N ALA A 40 -7.05 19.08 -14.51
CA ALA A 40 -6.17 18.96 -13.34
C ALA A 40 -6.98 18.93 -12.02
N SER A 41 -8.02 19.77 -11.93
CA SER A 41 -8.93 19.80 -10.78
C SER A 41 -9.77 18.53 -10.67
N ASP A 42 -10.21 17.94 -11.79
CA ASP A 42 -11.01 16.71 -11.78
C ASP A 42 -10.18 15.50 -11.35
N CYS A 43 -8.95 15.39 -11.89
CA CYS A 43 -7.96 14.42 -11.44
C CYS A 43 -7.68 14.54 -9.94
N ALA A 44 -7.47 15.76 -9.44
CA ALA A 44 -7.26 16.03 -8.01
C ALA A 44 -8.46 15.58 -7.15
N ASN A 45 -9.69 15.85 -7.61
CA ASN A 45 -10.90 15.44 -6.88
C ASN A 45 -11.06 13.92 -6.84
N ALA A 46 -10.67 13.18 -7.89
CA ALA A 46 -10.69 11.72 -7.87
C ALA A 46 -9.79 11.14 -6.77
N ILE A 47 -8.61 11.73 -6.55
CA ILE A 47 -7.68 11.35 -5.46
C ILE A 47 -8.30 11.68 -4.09
N LEU A 48 -8.84 12.88 -3.92
CA LEU A 48 -9.49 13.30 -2.68
C LEU A 48 -10.76 12.50 -2.37
N ASP A 49 -11.46 11.98 -3.37
CA ASP A 49 -12.56 11.03 -3.18
C ASP A 49 -12.07 9.66 -2.67
N GLY A 50 -10.78 9.39 -2.83
CA GLY A 50 -10.09 8.20 -2.38
C GLY A 50 -9.95 7.12 -3.44
N ALA A 51 -9.92 7.47 -4.73
CA ALA A 51 -9.64 6.49 -5.79
C ALA A 51 -8.32 5.73 -5.50
N ASP A 52 -8.25 4.45 -5.90
CA ASP A 52 -6.99 3.71 -5.81
C ASP A 52 -6.09 3.97 -7.01
N ALA A 53 -6.70 4.24 -8.16
CA ALA A 53 -5.99 4.59 -9.37
C ALA A 53 -6.81 5.54 -10.24
N VAL A 54 -6.10 6.30 -11.08
CA VAL A 54 -6.65 7.08 -12.19
C VAL A 54 -6.13 6.52 -13.50
N MET A 55 -6.95 6.55 -14.55
CA MET A 55 -6.65 5.89 -15.82
C MET A 55 -6.58 6.88 -16.98
N LEU A 56 -5.49 6.80 -17.74
CA LEU A 56 -5.35 7.43 -19.06
C LEU A 56 -5.83 6.46 -20.14
N SER A 57 -6.54 6.98 -21.14
CA SER A 57 -7.15 6.23 -22.23
C SER A 57 -6.57 6.65 -23.58
N GLY A 58 -7.18 7.64 -24.25
CA GLY A 58 -6.71 8.16 -25.53
C GLY A 58 -5.37 8.88 -25.40
N GLU A 59 -5.13 9.48 -24.24
CA GLU A 59 -3.94 10.28 -23.92
C GLU A 59 -2.65 9.48 -24.11
N THR A 60 -2.64 8.20 -23.75
CA THR A 60 -1.47 7.33 -23.85
C THR A 60 -1.51 6.37 -25.04
N SER A 61 -2.69 5.98 -25.50
CA SER A 61 -2.84 5.00 -26.58
C SER A 61 -2.63 5.59 -27.99
N ILE A 62 -3.12 6.81 -28.22
CA ILE A 62 -3.06 7.48 -29.54
C ILE A 62 -2.62 8.95 -29.47
N GLY A 63 -2.41 9.48 -28.26
CA GLY A 63 -2.09 10.89 -28.03
C GLY A 63 -0.71 11.30 -28.53
N ALA A 64 -0.55 12.59 -28.81
CA ALA A 64 0.73 13.17 -29.24
C ALA A 64 1.73 13.34 -28.08
N TYR A 65 1.27 13.31 -26.82
CA TYR A 65 2.08 13.55 -25.62
C TYR A 65 1.89 12.48 -24.53
N PRO A 66 2.08 11.18 -24.85
CA PRO A 66 1.73 10.08 -23.95
C PRO A 66 2.62 10.05 -22.69
N ILE A 67 3.90 10.41 -22.83
CA ILE A 67 4.85 10.44 -21.70
C ILE A 67 4.53 11.62 -20.77
N GLU A 68 4.24 12.79 -21.34
CA GLU A 68 3.88 13.99 -20.61
C GLU A 68 2.55 13.82 -19.88
N ALA A 69 1.59 13.10 -20.46
CA ALA A 69 0.33 12.77 -19.80
C ALA A 69 0.58 11.95 -18.53
N VAL A 70 1.36 10.87 -18.62
CA VAL A 70 1.72 10.05 -17.43
C VAL A 70 2.47 10.88 -16.39
N ARG A 71 3.49 11.64 -16.80
CA ARG A 71 4.26 12.50 -15.87
C ARG A 71 3.40 13.58 -15.21
N THR A 72 2.45 14.15 -15.94
CA THR A 72 1.56 15.19 -15.39
C THR A 72 0.57 14.59 -14.40
N MET A 73 0.00 13.42 -14.72
CA MET A 73 -0.86 12.69 -13.80
C MET A 73 -0.13 12.37 -12.50
N ALA A 74 1.10 11.84 -12.58
CA ALA A 74 1.94 11.54 -11.43
C ALA A 74 2.17 12.78 -10.56
N ARG A 75 2.58 13.91 -11.15
CA ARG A 75 2.78 15.18 -10.42
C ARG A 75 1.53 15.68 -9.71
N ILE A 76 0.34 15.52 -10.32
CA ILE A 76 -0.93 15.91 -9.69
C ILE A 76 -1.20 15.01 -8.48
N ILE A 77 -1.02 13.69 -8.63
CA ILE A 77 -1.21 12.71 -7.54
C ILE A 77 -0.29 13.03 -6.38
N GLU A 78 1.03 13.10 -6.64
CA GLU A 78 2.05 13.38 -5.63
C GLU A 78 1.76 14.68 -4.88
N ASN A 79 1.42 15.76 -5.60
CA ASN A 79 1.12 17.04 -4.98
C ASN A 79 -0.13 16.99 -4.08
N VAL A 80 -1.19 16.29 -4.51
CA VAL A 80 -2.43 16.15 -3.73
C VAL A 80 -2.21 15.27 -2.52
N GLU A 81 -1.47 14.18 -2.63
CA GLU A 81 -1.18 13.27 -1.51
C GLU A 81 -0.28 13.93 -0.46
N GLU A 82 0.75 14.69 -0.90
CA GLU A 82 1.66 15.41 0.00
C GLU A 82 0.99 16.59 0.71
N ASN A 83 0.19 17.39 0.00
CA ASN A 83 -0.32 18.67 0.50
C ASN A 83 -1.81 18.64 0.89
N GLY A 84 -2.49 17.51 0.69
CA GLY A 84 -3.91 17.36 0.93
C GLY A 84 -4.34 15.94 1.28
N GLY A 85 -3.40 15.04 1.60
CA GLY A 85 -3.70 13.65 1.97
C GLY A 85 -4.65 13.54 3.17
N GLU A 86 -4.58 14.48 4.11
CA GLU A 86 -5.49 14.59 5.26
C GLU A 86 -6.94 14.90 4.86
N ARG A 87 -7.16 15.38 3.63
CA ARG A 87 -8.48 15.71 3.07
C ARG A 87 -9.07 14.58 2.25
N ILE A 88 -8.36 13.46 2.08
CA ILE A 88 -8.94 12.27 1.45
C ILE A 88 -10.20 11.89 2.24
N ALA A 89 -11.30 11.65 1.52
CA ALA A 89 -12.61 11.45 2.10
C ALA A 89 -12.54 10.41 3.25
N PRO A 90 -13.05 10.75 4.44
CA PRO A 90 -12.95 9.87 5.58
C PRO A 90 -13.72 8.58 5.31
N LEU A 91 -13.15 7.46 5.75
CA LEU A 91 -13.82 6.18 5.65
C LEU A 91 -14.78 6.04 6.83
N GLY A 92 -16.10 6.13 6.56
CA GLY A 92 -17.13 5.84 7.55
C GLY A 92 -17.13 4.37 7.99
N ALA A 93 -18.12 3.96 8.78
CA ALA A 93 -18.22 2.58 9.26
C ALA A 93 -18.27 1.54 8.12
N PHE A 94 -17.56 0.42 8.33
CA PHE A 94 -17.51 -0.72 7.41
C PHE A 94 -17.55 -2.05 8.18
N ASN A 95 -17.88 -3.14 7.47
CA ASN A 95 -17.88 -4.48 8.05
C ASN A 95 -16.47 -4.87 8.51
N VAL A 96 -16.39 -5.36 9.74
CA VAL A 96 -15.14 -5.68 10.41
C VAL A 96 -14.85 -7.17 10.25
N ALA A 97 -13.90 -7.49 9.37
CA ALA A 97 -13.24 -8.81 9.35
C ALA A 97 -12.10 -8.82 10.38
N ARG A 98 -11.64 -10.00 10.82
CA ARG A 98 -10.48 -10.09 11.75
C ARG A 98 -9.27 -9.30 11.25
N SER A 99 -8.88 -9.49 9.99
CA SER A 99 -7.75 -8.77 9.38
C SER A 99 -7.92 -7.26 9.40
N SER A 100 -9.15 -6.75 9.32
CA SER A 100 -9.38 -5.31 9.38
C SER A 100 -9.13 -4.68 10.75
N VAL A 101 -9.35 -5.43 11.83
CA VAL A 101 -9.03 -4.96 13.18
C VAL A 101 -7.53 -4.85 13.34
N LEU A 102 -6.79 -5.87 12.86
CA LEU A 102 -5.33 -5.86 12.90
C LEU A 102 -4.73 -4.72 12.07
N THR A 103 -5.24 -4.46 10.87
CA THR A 103 -4.72 -3.35 10.05
C THR A 103 -5.06 -1.99 10.64
N GLN A 104 -6.22 -1.83 11.29
CA GLN A 104 -6.53 -0.60 12.04
C GLN A 104 -5.58 -0.41 13.23
N ALA A 105 -5.33 -1.48 14.00
CA ALA A 105 -4.39 -1.43 15.11
C ALA A 105 -2.96 -1.12 14.62
N ALA A 106 -2.53 -1.72 13.51
CA ALA A 106 -1.24 -1.45 12.88
C ALA A 106 -1.09 0.02 12.47
N ALA A 107 -2.11 0.61 11.85
CA ALA A 107 -2.11 2.03 11.51
C ALA A 107 -1.94 2.91 12.76
N GLN A 108 -2.74 2.64 13.81
CA GLN A 108 -2.69 3.42 15.05
C GLN A 108 -1.38 3.28 15.81
N ILE A 109 -0.83 2.07 15.88
CA ILE A 109 0.48 1.80 16.48
C ILE A 109 1.56 2.51 15.67
N GLY A 110 1.50 2.38 14.33
CA GLY A 110 2.45 3.00 13.43
C GLY A 110 2.50 4.52 13.58
N GLU A 111 1.35 5.17 13.64
CA GLU A 111 1.25 6.63 13.80
C GLU A 111 1.77 7.09 15.17
N ARG A 112 1.52 6.32 16.23
CA ARG A 112 1.96 6.68 17.59
C ARG A 112 3.45 6.47 17.82
N LEU A 113 4.04 5.49 17.14
CA LEU A 113 5.46 5.18 17.25
C LEU A 113 6.30 5.84 16.15
N ASP A 114 5.67 6.61 15.27
CA ASP A 114 6.30 7.25 14.10
C ASP A 114 7.13 6.25 13.29
N VAL A 115 6.52 5.10 12.97
CA VAL A 115 7.21 4.01 12.28
C VAL A 115 7.48 4.36 10.83
N LYS A 116 8.60 3.89 10.31
CA LYS A 116 9.03 4.17 8.94
C LYS A 116 8.16 3.47 7.89
N PHE A 117 7.78 2.22 8.17
CA PHE A 117 6.93 1.43 7.28
C PHE A 117 5.95 0.56 8.04
N ILE A 118 4.83 0.29 7.38
CA ILE A 118 3.95 -0.83 7.70
C ILE A 118 4.20 -1.92 6.67
N VAL A 119 4.47 -3.14 7.15
CA VAL A 119 4.83 -4.29 6.31
C VAL A 119 3.77 -5.37 6.44
N ASN A 120 3.11 -5.70 5.32
CA ASN A 120 2.08 -6.74 5.29
C ASN A 120 2.58 -7.98 4.53
N PHE A 121 2.64 -9.11 5.22
CA PHE A 121 2.79 -10.41 4.56
C PHE A 121 1.43 -10.88 4.03
N THR A 122 1.37 -11.23 2.74
CA THR A 122 0.11 -11.60 2.12
C THR A 122 0.27 -12.55 0.93
N GLN A 123 -0.60 -13.57 0.86
CA GLN A 123 -0.70 -14.43 -0.31
C GLN A 123 -1.79 -13.99 -1.28
N SER A 124 -2.95 -13.54 -0.80
CA SER A 124 -4.07 -13.10 -1.67
C SER A 124 -4.14 -11.59 -1.90
N GLY A 125 -3.30 -10.82 -1.20
CA GLY A 125 -3.35 -9.35 -1.18
C GLY A 125 -4.46 -8.78 -0.30
N SER A 126 -5.28 -9.61 0.35
CA SER A 126 -6.41 -9.15 1.18
C SER A 126 -5.94 -8.20 2.29
N THR A 127 -4.90 -8.56 3.03
CA THR A 127 -4.35 -7.76 4.13
C THR A 127 -3.82 -6.41 3.67
N ALA A 128 -3.08 -6.38 2.55
CA ALA A 128 -2.59 -5.14 1.94
C ALA A 128 -3.76 -4.22 1.53
N ARG A 129 -4.82 -4.76 0.92
CA ARG A 129 -6.02 -3.97 0.56
C ARG A 129 -6.80 -3.46 1.79
N GLN A 130 -6.87 -4.26 2.86
CA GLN A 130 -7.51 -3.87 4.12
C GLN A 130 -6.75 -2.74 4.83
N MET A 131 -5.42 -2.70 4.69
CA MET A 131 -4.58 -1.62 5.19
C MET A 131 -4.69 -0.38 4.29
N SER A 132 -4.52 -0.56 2.98
CA SER A 132 -4.55 0.52 1.98
C SER A 132 -5.82 1.38 2.03
N ARG A 133 -7.00 0.78 2.24
CA ARG A 133 -8.27 1.55 2.30
C ARG A 133 -8.31 2.60 3.42
N LEU A 134 -7.49 2.43 4.46
CA LEU A 134 -7.39 3.35 5.60
C LEU A 134 -6.72 4.67 5.20
N ARG A 135 -5.98 4.68 4.07
CA ARG A 135 -5.24 5.85 3.57
C ARG A 135 -4.28 6.42 4.63
N SER A 136 -3.62 5.52 5.37
CA SER A 136 -2.57 5.91 6.30
C SER A 136 -1.43 6.59 5.54
N PRO A 137 -0.86 7.68 6.06
CA PRO A 137 0.27 8.36 5.44
C PRO A 137 1.58 7.55 5.56
N ILE A 138 1.60 6.52 6.42
CA ILE A 138 2.77 5.66 6.60
C ILE A 138 2.92 4.75 5.38
N PRO A 139 4.10 4.73 4.72
CA PRO A 139 4.30 3.92 3.53
C PRO A 139 4.06 2.42 3.80
N LEU A 140 3.30 1.79 2.91
CA LEU A 140 2.88 0.40 3.03
C LEU A 140 3.66 -0.50 2.08
N LEU A 141 4.36 -1.47 2.66
CA LEU A 141 5.07 -2.51 1.92
C LEU A 141 4.29 -3.83 2.01
N ALA A 142 4.10 -4.51 0.90
CA ALA A 142 3.47 -5.82 0.87
C ALA A 142 4.44 -6.89 0.37
N PHE A 143 4.65 -7.90 1.20
CA PHE A 143 5.54 -9.02 0.94
C PHE A 143 4.71 -10.23 0.53
N THR A 144 5.03 -10.83 -0.61
CA THR A 144 4.27 -11.95 -1.15
C THR A 144 5.15 -12.95 -1.90
N PRO A 145 4.89 -14.26 -1.83
CA PRO A 145 5.58 -15.23 -2.68
C PRO A 145 5.02 -15.32 -4.10
N LEU A 146 3.82 -14.80 -4.31
CA LEU A 146 3.07 -14.97 -5.55
C LEU A 146 3.21 -13.75 -6.45
N GLU A 147 3.75 -13.96 -7.66
CA GLU A 147 3.86 -12.92 -8.68
C GLU A 147 2.49 -12.37 -9.10
N THR A 148 1.48 -13.23 -9.15
CA THR A 148 0.10 -12.85 -9.46
C THR A 148 -0.44 -11.83 -8.44
N THR A 149 -0.16 -12.04 -7.15
CA THR A 149 -0.57 -11.13 -6.07
C THR A 149 0.19 -9.82 -6.13
N ARG A 150 1.50 -9.86 -6.42
CA ARG A 150 2.30 -8.65 -6.66
C ARG A 150 1.68 -7.80 -7.77
N ASN A 151 1.35 -8.41 -8.90
CA ASN A 151 0.77 -7.72 -10.05
C ASN A 151 -0.62 -7.16 -9.74
N GLN A 152 -1.45 -7.87 -8.98
CA GLN A 152 -2.77 -7.39 -8.55
C GLN A 152 -2.68 -6.18 -7.61
N LEU A 153 -1.68 -6.17 -6.72
CA LEU A 153 -1.48 -5.10 -5.75
C LEU A 153 -0.89 -3.83 -6.36
N ALA A 154 -0.34 -3.88 -7.58
CA ALA A 154 0.11 -2.69 -8.30
C ALA A 154 -1.03 -1.70 -8.58
N LEU A 155 -2.29 -2.13 -8.52
CA LEU A 155 -3.48 -1.28 -8.64
C LEU A 155 -4.04 -0.83 -7.27
N THR A 156 -3.44 -1.27 -6.17
CA THR A 156 -3.91 -0.94 -4.82
C THR A 156 -3.16 0.29 -4.31
N TRP A 157 -3.90 1.31 -3.84
CA TRP A 157 -3.33 2.58 -3.41
C TRP A 157 -2.23 2.42 -2.37
N GLY A 158 -1.12 3.16 -2.54
CA GLY A 158 -0.05 3.27 -1.56
C GLY A 158 0.73 1.99 -1.28
N VAL A 159 0.51 0.90 -2.02
CA VAL A 159 1.18 -0.38 -1.79
C VAL A 159 2.42 -0.50 -2.68
N GLN A 160 3.59 -0.60 -2.07
CA GLN A 160 4.81 -1.08 -2.73
C GLN A 160 4.96 -2.59 -2.49
N THR A 161 5.21 -3.36 -3.55
CA THR A 161 5.21 -4.83 -3.45
C THR A 161 6.59 -5.45 -3.67
N TYR A 162 6.93 -6.40 -2.80
CA TYR A 162 8.15 -7.18 -2.85
C TYR A 162 7.82 -8.66 -2.96
N ARG A 163 8.38 -9.29 -3.99
CA ARG A 163 8.29 -10.74 -4.14
C ARG A 163 9.38 -11.37 -3.30
N VAL A 164 9.00 -12.21 -2.35
CA VAL A 164 9.93 -12.91 -1.44
C VAL A 164 9.63 -14.40 -1.42
N PRO A 165 10.61 -15.28 -1.19
CA PRO A 165 10.35 -16.72 -1.06
C PRO A 165 9.31 -17.03 0.03
N GLU A 166 8.57 -18.12 -0.15
CA GLU A 166 7.70 -18.62 0.92
C GLU A 166 8.54 -19.17 2.08
N VAL A 167 8.14 -18.84 3.31
CA VAL A 167 8.81 -19.26 4.54
C VAL A 167 7.82 -19.94 5.48
N LYS A 168 8.33 -20.74 6.41
CA LYS A 168 7.51 -21.53 7.35
C LYS A 168 7.45 -20.92 8.75
N HIS A 169 8.40 -20.05 9.10
CA HIS A 169 8.51 -19.46 10.44
C HIS A 169 8.40 -17.94 10.38
N THR A 170 7.87 -17.32 11.45
CA THR A 170 7.76 -15.86 11.56
C THR A 170 9.13 -15.19 11.57
N ASP A 171 10.10 -15.80 12.22
CA ASP A 171 11.48 -15.33 12.30
C ASP A 171 12.07 -15.14 10.90
N ASP A 172 11.84 -16.10 10.00
CA ASP A 172 12.27 -16.01 8.61
C ASP A 172 11.56 -14.85 7.87
N MET A 173 10.31 -14.51 8.22
CA MET A 173 9.62 -13.34 7.65
C MET A 173 10.30 -12.04 8.07
N VAL A 174 10.65 -11.90 9.35
CA VAL A 174 11.32 -10.71 9.86
C VAL A 174 12.70 -10.56 9.22
N TRP A 175 13.46 -11.65 9.13
CA TRP A 175 14.72 -11.66 8.41
C TRP A 175 14.56 -11.21 6.94
N GLN A 176 13.53 -11.68 6.24
CA GLN A 176 13.25 -11.23 4.87
C GLN A 176 12.98 -9.73 4.78
N VAL A 177 12.30 -9.14 5.77
CA VAL A 177 12.08 -7.68 5.82
C VAL A 177 13.42 -6.95 5.91
N ASP A 178 14.27 -7.33 6.86
CA ASP A 178 15.60 -6.73 7.03
C ASP A 178 16.43 -6.81 5.75
N GLN A 179 16.49 -7.99 5.12
CA GLN A 179 17.26 -8.16 3.89
C GLN A 179 16.76 -7.26 2.77
N VAL A 180 15.45 -7.23 2.53
CA VAL A 180 14.87 -6.43 1.46
C VAL A 180 15.08 -4.94 1.70
N LEU A 181 14.86 -4.45 2.93
CA LEU A 181 14.95 -3.03 3.24
C LEU A 181 16.38 -2.51 3.26
N ARG A 182 17.33 -3.30 3.78
CA ARG A 182 18.75 -2.93 3.79
C ARG A 182 19.35 -2.96 2.38
N LEU A 183 19.10 -4.01 1.61
CA LEU A 183 19.61 -4.13 0.23
C LEU A 183 19.04 -3.06 -0.70
N SER A 184 17.79 -2.67 -0.48
CA SER A 184 17.13 -1.61 -1.26
C SER A 184 17.40 -0.20 -0.73
N GLN A 185 18.19 -0.06 0.35
CA GLN A 185 18.50 1.22 1.02
C GLN A 185 17.23 2.00 1.42
N LEU A 186 16.18 1.28 1.82
CA LEU A 186 14.91 1.87 2.24
C LEU A 186 14.86 2.13 3.75
N ALA A 187 15.63 1.37 4.53
CA ALA A 187 15.71 1.53 5.97
C ALA A 187 17.15 1.36 6.48
N GLU A 188 17.45 2.03 7.58
CA GLU A 188 18.71 2.03 8.31
C GLU A 188 18.53 1.29 9.65
N GLU A 189 19.64 0.92 10.29
CA GLU A 189 19.61 0.30 11.62
C GLU A 189 18.96 1.26 12.63
N GLY A 190 18.06 0.73 13.46
CA GLY A 190 17.26 1.52 14.41
C GLY A 190 15.92 2.02 13.88
N ASP A 191 15.65 1.92 12.58
CA ASP A 191 14.32 2.24 12.05
C ASP A 191 13.26 1.26 12.59
N VAL A 192 12.13 1.80 13.06
CA VAL A 192 11.03 1.03 13.62
C VAL A 192 9.97 0.76 12.56
N LEU A 193 9.44 -0.47 12.54
CA LEU A 193 8.44 -0.96 11.59
C LEU A 193 7.30 -1.67 12.31
N VAL A 194 6.12 -1.71 11.68
CA VAL A 194 5.02 -2.60 12.10
C VAL A 194 4.80 -3.68 11.05
N ILE A 195 4.97 -4.93 11.44
CA ILE A 195 4.76 -6.10 10.59
C ILE A 195 3.38 -6.71 10.90
N VAL A 196 2.58 -6.95 9.88
CA VAL A 196 1.27 -7.63 9.97
C VAL A 196 1.32 -8.91 9.12
N ALA A 197 1.03 -10.05 9.75
CA ALA A 197 1.14 -11.35 9.11
C ALA A 197 0.03 -12.33 9.54
N GLY A 198 -0.07 -13.45 8.81
CA GLY A 198 -0.88 -14.61 9.18
C GLY A 198 0.00 -15.75 9.65
N MET A 199 -0.37 -16.33 10.79
CA MET A 199 0.34 -17.42 11.46
C MET A 199 -0.57 -18.65 11.59
N PRO A 200 -0.14 -19.85 11.14
CA PRO A 200 1.10 -20.12 10.43
C PRO A 200 1.17 -19.46 9.04
N PRO A 201 2.39 -19.21 8.52
CA PRO A 201 2.60 -18.78 7.14
C PRO A 201 1.95 -19.73 6.14
N GLY A 202 1.69 -19.25 4.92
CA GLY A 202 1.23 -20.12 3.84
C GLY A 202 -0.30 -20.27 3.72
N THR A 203 -1.08 -19.70 4.65
CA THR A 203 -2.55 -19.83 4.65
C THR A 203 -3.23 -18.52 4.23
N PRO A 204 -3.90 -18.45 3.06
CA PRO A 204 -4.62 -17.24 2.66
C PRO A 204 -5.72 -16.85 3.65
N GLY A 205 -5.79 -15.56 4.01
CA GLY A 205 -6.85 -15.03 4.88
C GLY A 205 -6.66 -15.28 6.38
N SER A 206 -5.54 -15.87 6.80
CA SER A 206 -5.24 -16.19 8.20
C SER A 206 -4.62 -15.04 9.02
N THR A 207 -4.62 -13.80 8.52
CA THR A 207 -4.00 -12.65 9.23
C THR A 207 -4.49 -12.53 10.67
N ASN A 208 -3.56 -12.67 11.61
CA ASN A 208 -3.83 -12.78 13.04
C ASN A 208 -2.67 -12.30 13.93
N SER A 209 -1.57 -11.80 13.36
CA SER A 209 -0.39 -11.37 14.13
C SER A 209 0.06 -9.97 13.72
N LEU A 210 0.56 -9.23 14.71
CA LEU A 210 1.20 -7.93 14.59
C LEU A 210 2.49 -7.95 15.40
N ARG A 211 3.57 -7.45 14.82
CA ARG A 211 4.88 -7.31 15.47
C ARG A 211 5.41 -5.91 15.25
N ILE A 212 5.96 -5.29 16.30
CA ILE A 212 6.79 -4.10 16.17
C ILE A 212 8.22 -4.60 16.08
N HIS A 213 8.96 -4.14 15.07
CA HIS A 213 10.30 -4.62 14.74
C HIS A 213 11.25 -3.43 14.59
N THR A 214 12.49 -3.58 15.04
CA THR A 214 13.55 -2.59 14.85
C THR A 214 14.60 -3.17 13.90
N ILE A 215 14.90 -2.47 12.80
CA ILE A 215 15.89 -2.95 11.83
C ILE A 215 17.24 -3.17 12.51
N GLY A 216 17.80 -4.37 12.31
CA GLY A 216 19.12 -4.75 12.82
C GLY A 216 19.15 -5.27 14.25
N ASP A 217 17.99 -5.44 14.90
CA ASP A 217 17.93 -6.07 16.22
C ASP A 217 18.00 -7.61 16.10
N ASP A 218 19.17 -8.19 16.40
CA ASP A 218 19.41 -9.65 16.34
C ASP A 218 18.58 -10.44 17.38
N VAL A 219 17.98 -9.76 18.38
CA VAL A 219 17.06 -10.39 19.33
C VAL A 219 15.76 -10.83 18.64
N ASP A 220 15.45 -10.28 17.47
CA ASP A 220 14.15 -10.43 16.85
C ASP A 220 13.97 -11.70 16.00
N TYR A 221 15.01 -12.45 15.62
CA TYR A 221 14.80 -13.72 14.89
C TYR A 221 15.96 -14.71 14.97
N SER A 222 15.61 -16.00 15.03
CA SER A 222 16.54 -17.12 14.80
C SER A 222 16.26 -17.75 13.42
N ILE A 223 17.22 -17.67 12.50
CA ILE A 223 17.06 -18.26 11.15
C ILE A 223 16.87 -19.77 11.30
N GLY A 224 15.77 -20.30 10.74
CA GLY A 224 15.42 -21.72 10.85
C GLY A 224 14.73 -22.14 12.17
N GLY A 225 14.30 -21.18 13.01
CA GLY A 225 13.51 -21.44 14.22
C GLY A 225 14.27 -22.10 15.37
N GLY A 226 15.60 -22.07 15.33
CA GLY A 226 16.48 -22.68 16.33
C GLY A 226 16.94 -21.67 17.38
N SER A 227 16.39 -21.75 18.59
CA SER A 227 17.03 -21.20 19.79
C SER A 227 18.39 -21.90 19.99
N GLN A 228 19.49 -21.31 19.53
CA GLN A 228 20.79 -21.61 20.13
C GLN A 228 20.85 -20.86 21.46
N ALA A 229 20.49 -21.55 22.53
CA ALA A 229 20.83 -21.12 23.87
C ALA A 229 22.36 -20.93 23.93
N GLN A 230 22.81 -19.70 24.16
CA GLN A 230 24.20 -19.46 24.54
C GLN A 230 24.49 -20.30 25.79
N PRO A 231 25.54 -21.13 25.80
CA PRO A 231 25.95 -21.81 27.03
C PRO A 231 26.50 -20.75 27.98
N SER A 232 25.80 -20.55 29.09
CA SER A 232 26.26 -19.75 30.22
C SER A 232 27.63 -20.26 30.67
N ILE A 233 28.61 -19.35 30.80
CA ILE A 233 29.85 -19.58 31.54
C ILE A 233 29.67 -18.98 32.94
#